data_AF-A0A2I1HNC1-F1
#
_entry.id   AF-A0A2I1HNC1-F1
#
_cell.length_a   1.000
_cell.length_b   1.000
_cell.length_c   1.000
_cell.angle_alpha   90.00
_cell.angle_beta   90.00
_cell.angle_gamma   90.00
#
_symmetry.space_group_name_H-M   'P 1'
#
loop_
_entity.id
_entity.type
_entity.pdbx_description
1 polymer ?
#
loop_
_entity_poly.entity_id
_entity_poly.type
_entity_poly.pdbx_seq_one_letter_code
_entity_poly.pdbx_strand_id
1 'polypeptide(L)'
;MASQPHFNEHYKSLLDQLPQSLRKEAWLRLTNRKNNPLSEEQARGIRPDIEELLTSNVNRYYKSKNRQKIKFEANTTSDGSSTLSRLDGFEKQLEERELRVQQRENNIKNTIEGQVAEERKRLKDEYDALKIRLESEYNKCMVDMKQTTYSFKNQLEDQHNSRSADLEKQYKSRISVLEKANIVKDKEIGRLSASLSRSKNEIKDLKHALSSVKNTIKIMDDIIFAKEQAIITYYDGFRSIKSSYIDNTIEPAIFYEKDAKNLWNGWHDDAKDDLNIRKKYTFRTRV
;
A
#
# COMPACT_ATOMS: atom_id res chain seq x y z
N MET A 1 -74.92 -5.26 -63.45
CA MET A 1 -75.67 -6.54 -63.44
C MET A 1 -75.10 -7.38 -62.30
N ALA A 2 -75.91 -7.76 -61.31
CA ALA A 2 -75.40 -8.48 -60.14
C ALA A 2 -75.24 -9.97 -60.47
N SER A 3 -74.00 -10.42 -60.53
CA SER A 3 -73.57 -11.82 -60.67
C SER A 3 -74.29 -12.69 -59.63
N GLN A 4 -74.84 -13.85 -60.03
CA GLN A 4 -75.39 -14.81 -59.07
C GLN A 4 -74.32 -15.20 -58.04
N PRO A 5 -74.65 -15.25 -56.73
CA PRO A 5 -73.70 -15.64 -55.70
C PRO A 5 -73.25 -17.08 -55.92
N HIS A 6 -72.00 -17.26 -56.32
CA HIS A 6 -71.43 -18.56 -56.68
C HIS A 6 -70.46 -19.01 -55.60
N PHE A 7 -70.96 -19.66 -54.55
CA PHE A 7 -70.12 -20.26 -53.53
C PHE A 7 -69.46 -21.54 -54.03
N ASN A 8 -68.33 -21.92 -53.42
CA ASN A 8 -67.71 -23.22 -53.65
C ASN A 8 -68.64 -24.37 -53.22
N GLU A 9 -68.59 -25.51 -53.93
CA GLU A 9 -69.37 -26.70 -53.59
C GLU A 9 -69.08 -27.21 -52.16
N HIS A 10 -67.88 -26.96 -51.63
CA HIS A 10 -67.51 -27.28 -50.25
C HIS A 10 -68.51 -26.73 -49.20
N TYR A 11 -69.15 -25.59 -49.48
CA TYR A 11 -70.09 -24.94 -48.55
C TYR A 11 -71.56 -25.33 -48.76
N LYS A 12 -71.86 -26.25 -49.68
CA LYS A 12 -73.23 -26.61 -50.06
C LYS A 12 -74.09 -27.04 -48.86
N SER A 13 -73.53 -27.81 -47.93
CA SER A 13 -74.21 -28.26 -46.71
C SER A 13 -74.64 -27.12 -45.76
N LEU A 14 -73.85 -26.04 -45.67
CA LEU A 14 -74.18 -24.84 -44.88
C LEU A 14 -75.19 -23.95 -45.62
N LEU A 15 -75.03 -23.85 -46.94
CA LEU A 15 -75.91 -23.03 -47.77
C LEU A 15 -77.33 -23.61 -47.80
N ASP A 16 -77.50 -24.92 -47.92
CA ASP A 16 -78.80 -25.58 -47.94
C ASP A 16 -79.64 -25.34 -46.67
N GLN A 17 -78.99 -25.05 -45.53
CA GLN A 17 -79.64 -24.70 -44.27
C GLN A 17 -80.13 -23.23 -44.21
N LEU A 18 -79.68 -22.38 -45.12
CA LEU A 18 -80.01 -20.96 -45.15
C LEU A 18 -81.07 -20.65 -46.23
N PRO A 19 -82.05 -19.76 -45.96
CA PRO A 19 -82.90 -19.16 -46.97
C PRO A 19 -82.11 -18.41 -48.03
N GLN A 20 -82.65 -18.34 -49.26
CA GLN A 20 -81.98 -17.69 -50.41
C GLN A 20 -81.63 -16.22 -50.15
N SER A 21 -82.41 -15.50 -49.34
CA SER A 21 -82.12 -14.12 -48.94
C SER A 21 -80.84 -14.00 -48.10
N LEU A 22 -80.64 -14.91 -47.14
CA LEU A 22 -79.45 -14.91 -46.27
C LEU A 22 -78.19 -15.37 -47.01
N ARG A 23 -78.33 -16.25 -48.01
CA ARG A 23 -77.22 -16.62 -48.91
C ARG A 23 -76.72 -15.42 -49.72
N LYS A 24 -77.66 -14.64 -50.29
CA LYS A 24 -77.35 -13.40 -51.02
C LYS A 24 -76.71 -12.35 -50.11
N GLU A 25 -77.21 -12.20 -48.89
CA GLU A 25 -76.65 -11.26 -47.92
C GLU A 25 -75.23 -11.66 -47.48
N ALA A 26 -74.99 -12.95 -47.24
CA ALA A 26 -73.66 -13.46 -46.91
C ALA A 26 -72.67 -13.21 -48.06
N TRP A 27 -73.07 -13.41 -49.31
CA TRP A 27 -72.24 -13.11 -50.48
C TRP A 27 -71.89 -11.62 -50.55
N LEU A 28 -72.88 -10.74 -50.43
CA LEU A 28 -72.66 -9.29 -50.41
C LEU A 28 -71.74 -8.85 -49.27
N ARG A 29 -71.84 -9.49 -48.10
CA ARG A 29 -70.93 -9.21 -46.98
C ARG A 29 -69.50 -9.67 -47.24
N LEU A 30 -69.28 -10.69 -48.06
CA LEU A 30 -67.94 -11.15 -48.42
C LEU A 30 -67.31 -10.27 -49.50
N THR A 31 -68.08 -9.86 -50.50
CA THR A 31 -67.58 -9.08 -51.65
C THR A 31 -67.56 -7.56 -51.42
N ASN A 32 -68.43 -7.02 -50.55
CA ASN A 32 -68.49 -5.59 -50.22
C ASN A 32 -68.03 -5.29 -48.78
N ARG A 33 -67.14 -6.13 -48.23
CA ARG A 33 -66.54 -5.94 -46.89
C ARG A 33 -65.85 -4.58 -46.81
N LYS A 34 -66.18 -3.75 -45.81
CA LYS A 34 -65.61 -2.39 -45.63
C LYS A 34 -64.09 -2.40 -45.46
N ASN A 35 -63.56 -3.46 -44.85
CA ASN A 35 -62.13 -3.72 -44.71
C ASN A 35 -61.83 -5.04 -45.44
N ASN A 36 -61.02 -4.98 -46.50
CA ASN A 36 -60.58 -6.13 -47.31
C ASN A 36 -61.72 -6.93 -48.00
N PRO A 37 -62.37 -6.36 -49.03
CA PRO A 37 -63.36 -7.09 -49.83
C PRO A 37 -62.71 -8.28 -50.53
N LEU A 38 -63.37 -9.44 -50.48
CA LEU A 38 -62.92 -10.58 -51.27
C LEU A 38 -63.29 -10.35 -52.73
N SER A 39 -62.31 -10.52 -53.62
CA SER A 39 -62.63 -10.64 -55.05
C SER A 39 -63.56 -11.83 -55.29
N GLU A 40 -64.34 -11.81 -56.38
CA GLU A 40 -65.26 -12.91 -56.67
C GLU A 40 -64.56 -14.27 -56.77
N GLU A 41 -63.32 -14.30 -57.26
CA GLU A 41 -62.51 -15.52 -57.34
C GLU A 41 -62.09 -16.02 -55.96
N GLN A 42 -61.71 -15.11 -55.06
CA GLN A 42 -61.38 -15.47 -53.67
C GLN A 42 -62.61 -15.91 -52.87
N ALA A 43 -63.78 -15.34 -53.15
CA ALA A 43 -65.05 -15.74 -52.55
C ALA A 43 -65.57 -17.10 -53.09
N ARG A 44 -65.14 -17.50 -54.29
CA ARG A 44 -65.37 -18.83 -54.88
C ARG A 44 -64.39 -19.89 -54.37
N GLY A 45 -63.28 -19.48 -53.75
CA GLY A 45 -62.29 -20.39 -53.16
C GLY A 45 -62.72 -20.97 -51.81
N ILE A 46 -61.95 -21.94 -51.32
CA ILE A 46 -62.14 -22.52 -49.98
C ILE A 46 -61.30 -21.72 -48.99
N ARG A 47 -61.97 -20.93 -48.13
CA ARG A 47 -61.33 -20.12 -47.08
C ARG A 47 -62.01 -20.29 -45.72
N PRO A 48 -61.25 -20.37 -44.62
CA PRO A 48 -61.82 -20.50 -43.27
C PRO A 48 -62.74 -19.35 -42.86
N ASP A 49 -62.46 -18.12 -43.30
CA ASP A 49 -63.24 -16.93 -42.95
C ASP A 49 -64.62 -16.88 -43.62
N ILE A 50 -64.80 -17.61 -44.73
CA ILE A 50 -66.11 -17.81 -45.39
C ILE A 50 -66.91 -18.84 -44.60
N GLU A 51 -66.27 -19.93 -44.19
CA GLU A 51 -66.89 -21.02 -43.43
C GLU A 51 -67.39 -20.57 -42.05
N GLU A 52 -66.57 -19.81 -41.31
CA GLU A 52 -66.93 -19.24 -40.02
C GLU A 52 -68.14 -18.31 -40.13
N LEU A 53 -68.16 -17.45 -41.16
CA LEU A 53 -69.27 -16.53 -41.41
C LEU A 53 -70.56 -17.26 -41.74
N LEU A 54 -70.51 -18.28 -42.61
CA LEU A 54 -71.67 -19.10 -42.96
C LEU A 54 -72.19 -19.88 -41.73
N THR A 55 -71.29 -20.47 -40.95
CA THR A 55 -71.64 -21.21 -39.72
C THR A 55 -72.29 -20.30 -38.67
N SER A 56 -71.75 -19.10 -38.47
CA SER A 56 -72.33 -18.09 -37.57
C SER A 56 -73.72 -17.65 -38.05
N ASN A 57 -73.93 -17.48 -39.35
CA ASN A 57 -75.22 -17.13 -39.93
C ASN A 57 -76.24 -18.27 -39.79
N VAL A 58 -75.83 -19.53 -40.00
CA VAL A 58 -76.68 -20.72 -39.76
C VAL A 58 -77.11 -20.77 -38.29
N ASN A 59 -76.16 -20.66 -37.35
CA ASN A 59 -76.44 -20.66 -35.91
C ASN A 59 -77.38 -19.51 -35.51
N ARG A 60 -77.18 -18.31 -36.07
CA ARG A 60 -78.02 -17.15 -35.82
C ARG A 60 -79.43 -17.35 -36.36
N TYR A 61 -79.57 -17.91 -37.56
CA TYR A 61 -80.85 -18.20 -38.18
C TYR A 61 -81.64 -19.21 -37.34
N TYR A 62 -81.04 -20.34 -36.93
CA TYR A 62 -81.71 -21.33 -36.09
C TYR A 62 -82.08 -20.78 -34.71
N LYS A 63 -81.22 -19.96 -34.07
CA LYS A 63 -81.57 -19.27 -32.82
C LYS A 63 -82.76 -18.34 -32.98
N SER A 64 -82.81 -17.56 -34.06
CA SER A 64 -83.93 -16.66 -34.34
C SER A 64 -85.22 -17.43 -34.66
N LYS A 65 -85.13 -18.47 -35.49
CA LYS A 65 -86.25 -19.35 -35.84
C LYS A 65 -86.83 -20.05 -34.61
N ASN A 66 -85.98 -20.55 -33.71
CA ASN A 66 -86.41 -21.19 -32.47
C ASN A 66 -87.08 -20.19 -31.53
N ARG A 67 -86.56 -18.95 -31.42
CA ARG A 67 -87.23 -17.89 -30.65
C ARG A 67 -88.61 -17.54 -31.20
N GLN A 68 -88.74 -17.43 -32.52
CA GLN A 68 -90.04 -17.19 -33.16
C GLN A 68 -91.01 -18.35 -32.95
N LYS A 69 -90.53 -19.60 -33.05
CA LYS A 69 -91.32 -20.80 -32.77
C LYS A 69 -91.85 -20.80 -31.33
N ILE A 70 -90.99 -20.53 -30.35
CA ILE A 70 -91.37 -20.44 -28.92
C ILE A 70 -92.39 -19.30 -28.71
N LYS A 71 -92.18 -18.14 -29.35
CA LYS A 71 -93.09 -16.99 -29.23
C LYS A 71 -94.47 -17.27 -29.85
N PHE A 72 -94.52 -18.00 -30.97
CA PHE A 72 -95.77 -18.41 -31.60
C PHE A 72 -96.49 -19.46 -30.76
N GLU A 73 -95.78 -20.49 -30.30
CA GLU A 73 -96.32 -21.53 -29.40
C GLU A 73 -96.90 -20.92 -28.12
N ALA A 74 -96.20 -19.96 -27.49
CA ALA A 74 -96.68 -19.26 -26.30
C ALA A 74 -97.96 -18.42 -26.53
N ASN A 75 -98.18 -17.93 -27.75
CA ASN A 75 -99.34 -17.08 -28.09
C ASN A 75 -100.54 -17.87 -28.65
N THR A 76 -100.38 -19.14 -29.03
CA THR A 76 -101.43 -19.94 -29.70
C THR A 76 -102.12 -20.94 -28.78
N THR A 77 -101.57 -21.21 -27.59
CA THR A 77 -102.21 -22.04 -26.56
C THR A 77 -103.23 -21.25 -25.76
N SER A 78 -104.51 -21.57 -25.94
CA SER A 78 -105.70 -21.04 -25.23
C SER A 78 -105.81 -21.49 -23.76
N ASP A 79 -104.69 -21.59 -23.02
CA ASP A 79 -104.74 -21.99 -21.61
C ASP A 79 -103.73 -21.22 -20.75
N GLY A 80 -104.09 -19.97 -20.43
CA GLY A 80 -103.32 -19.06 -19.58
C GLY A 80 -103.14 -19.56 -18.13
N SER A 81 -103.92 -20.56 -17.70
CA SER A 81 -103.77 -21.21 -16.40
C SER A 81 -102.53 -22.13 -16.38
N SER A 82 -102.31 -22.90 -17.46
CA SER A 82 -101.15 -23.82 -17.59
C SER A 82 -99.79 -23.11 -17.60
N THR A 83 -99.73 -21.87 -18.10
CA THR A 83 -98.49 -21.09 -18.19
C THR A 83 -98.06 -20.50 -16.85
N LEU A 84 -99.01 -20.07 -16.02
CA LEU A 84 -98.71 -19.52 -14.69
C LEU A 84 -98.19 -20.60 -13.73
N SER A 85 -98.79 -21.81 -13.76
CA SER A 85 -98.31 -22.94 -12.94
C SER A 85 -96.91 -23.41 -13.36
N ARG A 86 -96.54 -23.29 -14.65
CA ARG A 86 -95.18 -23.58 -15.12
C ARG A 86 -94.17 -22.53 -14.67
N LEU A 87 -94.56 -21.25 -14.60
CA LEU A 87 -93.70 -20.18 -14.10
C LEU A 87 -93.44 -20.32 -12.59
N ASP A 88 -94.47 -20.62 -11.80
CA ASP A 88 -94.32 -20.93 -10.36
C ASP A 88 -93.38 -22.14 -10.14
N GLY A 89 -93.50 -23.17 -10.99
CA GLY A 89 -92.58 -24.31 -10.98
C GLY A 89 -91.12 -23.94 -11.32
N PHE A 90 -90.90 -22.98 -12.22
CA PHE A 90 -89.56 -22.49 -12.54
C PHE A 90 -88.98 -21.63 -11.40
N GLU A 91 -89.79 -20.80 -10.77
CA GLU A 91 -89.38 -19.94 -9.66
C GLU A 91 -88.90 -20.78 -8.47
N LYS A 92 -89.65 -21.81 -8.07
CA LYS A 92 -89.24 -22.78 -7.05
C LYS A 92 -87.94 -23.51 -7.39
N GLN A 93 -87.77 -23.94 -8.65
CA GLN A 93 -86.52 -24.56 -9.11
C GLN A 93 -85.33 -23.60 -9.07
N LEU A 94 -85.57 -22.31 -9.33
CA LEU A 94 -84.54 -21.28 -9.28
C LEU A 94 -84.10 -21.04 -7.83
N GLU A 95 -85.06 -20.89 -6.90
CA GLU A 95 -84.80 -20.75 -5.46
C GLU A 95 -84.01 -21.95 -4.90
N GLU A 96 -84.42 -23.18 -5.22
CA GLU A 96 -83.66 -24.38 -4.82
C GLU A 96 -82.25 -24.42 -5.41
N ARG A 97 -82.09 -23.95 -6.65
CA ARG A 97 -80.76 -23.87 -7.29
C ARG A 97 -79.90 -22.82 -6.63
N GLU A 98 -80.46 -21.66 -6.30
CA GLU A 98 -79.76 -20.59 -5.60
C GLU A 98 -79.30 -21.05 -4.21
N LEU A 99 -80.16 -21.72 -3.45
CA LEU A 99 -79.81 -22.26 -2.14
C LEU A 99 -78.69 -23.32 -2.22
N ARG A 100 -78.73 -24.20 -3.24
CA ARG A 100 -77.64 -25.16 -3.50
C ARG A 100 -76.32 -24.47 -3.88
N VAL A 101 -76.37 -23.37 -4.63
CA VAL A 101 -75.17 -22.60 -4.99
C VAL A 101 -74.60 -21.91 -3.77
N GLN A 102 -75.42 -21.22 -2.98
CA GLN A 102 -74.98 -20.56 -1.74
C GLN A 102 -74.36 -21.56 -0.76
N GLN A 103 -74.93 -22.76 -0.64
CA GLN A 103 -74.35 -23.79 0.22
C GLN A 103 -72.98 -24.27 -0.29
N ARG A 104 -72.81 -24.43 -1.60
CA ARG A 104 -71.50 -24.75 -2.20
C ARG A 104 -70.50 -23.62 -2.00
N GLU A 105 -70.91 -22.37 -2.18
CA GLU A 105 -70.06 -21.19 -1.95
C GLU A 105 -69.60 -21.11 -0.49
N ASN A 106 -70.50 -21.32 0.47
CA ASN A 106 -70.15 -21.35 1.88
C ASN A 106 -69.18 -22.50 2.23
N ASN A 107 -69.38 -23.69 1.65
CA ASN A 107 -68.47 -24.81 1.86
C ASN A 107 -67.06 -24.52 1.30
N ILE A 108 -66.98 -23.95 0.09
CA ILE A 108 -65.72 -23.54 -0.53
C ILE A 108 -65.04 -22.45 0.30
N LYS A 109 -65.80 -21.43 0.71
CA LYS A 109 -65.31 -20.33 1.55
C LYS A 109 -64.69 -20.85 2.84
N ASN A 110 -65.40 -21.71 3.58
CA ASN A 110 -64.90 -22.28 4.83
C ASN A 110 -63.62 -23.12 4.63
N THR A 111 -63.52 -23.84 3.52
CA THR A 111 -62.31 -24.62 3.20
C THR A 111 -61.12 -23.71 2.90
N ILE A 112 -61.33 -22.65 2.11
CA ILE A 112 -60.27 -21.68 1.81
C ILE A 112 -59.84 -20.95 3.07
N GLU A 113 -60.78 -20.50 3.91
CA GLU A 113 -60.47 -19.83 5.17
C GLU A 113 -59.67 -20.72 6.12
N GLY A 114 -60.02 -22.01 6.22
CA GLY A 114 -59.27 -23.00 6.99
C GLY A 114 -57.83 -23.16 6.48
N GLN A 115 -57.65 -23.35 5.17
CA GLN A 115 -56.34 -23.47 4.54
C GLN A 115 -55.49 -22.21 4.75
N VAL A 116 -56.08 -21.03 4.57
CA VAL A 116 -55.39 -19.75 4.79
C VAL A 116 -54.99 -19.58 6.26
N ALA A 117 -55.83 -20.00 7.21
CA ALA A 117 -55.50 -19.94 8.62
C ALA A 117 -54.33 -20.87 8.97
N GLU A 118 -54.30 -22.09 8.41
CA GLU A 118 -53.19 -23.03 8.58
C GLU A 118 -51.89 -22.49 7.99
N GLU A 119 -51.91 -21.97 6.77
CA GLU A 119 -50.74 -21.39 6.12
C GLU A 119 -50.23 -20.16 6.88
N ARG A 120 -51.13 -19.29 7.37
CA ARG A 120 -50.75 -18.15 8.24
C ARG A 120 -50.06 -18.61 9.51
N LYS A 121 -50.55 -19.69 10.12
CA LYS A 121 -49.93 -20.27 11.32
C LYS A 121 -48.55 -20.84 11.00
N ARG A 122 -48.41 -21.63 9.94
CA ARG A 122 -47.12 -22.19 9.49
C ARG A 122 -46.10 -21.10 9.20
N LEU A 123 -46.49 -20.08 8.43
CA LEU A 123 -45.60 -18.97 8.08
C LEU A 123 -45.13 -18.20 9.32
N LYS A 124 -46.01 -18.05 10.31
CA LYS A 124 -45.69 -17.40 11.58
C LYS A 124 -44.68 -18.22 12.40
N ASP A 125 -44.91 -19.52 12.51
CA ASP A 125 -44.02 -20.44 13.22
C ASP A 125 -42.62 -20.49 12.54
N GLU A 126 -42.56 -20.53 11.20
CA GLU A 126 -41.31 -20.45 10.43
C GLU A 126 -40.56 -19.14 10.64
N TYR A 127 -41.28 -18.01 10.62
CA TYR A 127 -40.69 -16.70 10.88
C TYR A 127 -40.09 -16.62 12.29
N ASP A 128 -40.80 -17.10 13.30
CA ASP A 128 -40.32 -17.08 14.69
C ASP A 128 -39.12 -18.02 14.87
N ALA A 129 -39.11 -19.19 14.21
CA ALA A 129 -37.96 -20.09 14.20
C ALA A 129 -36.72 -19.46 13.52
N LEU A 130 -36.90 -18.81 12.36
CA LEU A 130 -35.84 -18.08 11.66
C LEU A 130 -35.28 -16.94 12.50
N LYS A 131 -36.16 -16.20 13.20
CA LYS A 131 -35.76 -15.10 14.09
C LYS A 131 -34.89 -15.60 15.24
N ILE A 132 -35.30 -16.68 15.91
CA ILE A 132 -34.52 -17.31 17.00
C ILE A 132 -33.17 -17.79 16.47
N ARG A 133 -33.16 -18.44 15.31
CA ARG A 133 -31.93 -18.94 14.68
C ARG A 133 -30.96 -17.80 14.38
N LEU A 134 -31.43 -16.73 13.75
CA LEU A 134 -30.61 -15.56 13.44
C LEU A 134 -30.00 -14.93 14.70
N GLU A 135 -30.80 -14.78 15.76
CA GLU A 135 -30.34 -14.25 17.04
C GLU A 135 -29.28 -15.18 17.68
N SER A 136 -29.46 -16.50 17.59
CA SER A 136 -28.49 -17.47 18.11
C SER A 136 -27.17 -17.46 17.34
N GLU A 137 -27.22 -17.35 16.00
CA GLU A 137 -26.03 -17.28 15.15
C GLU A 137 -25.27 -15.96 15.37
N TYR A 138 -25.99 -14.84 15.50
CA TYR A 138 -25.41 -13.55 15.85
C TYR A 138 -24.70 -13.60 17.21
N ASN A 139 -25.37 -14.11 18.25
CA ASN A 139 -24.78 -14.20 19.59
C ASN A 139 -23.54 -15.11 19.61
N LYS A 140 -23.59 -16.24 18.90
CA LYS A 140 -22.43 -17.14 18.75
C LYS A 140 -21.27 -16.43 18.08
N CYS A 141 -21.50 -15.75 16.95
CA CYS A 141 -20.48 -14.97 16.25
C CYS A 141 -19.85 -13.91 17.15
N MET A 142 -20.67 -13.19 17.92
CA MET A 142 -20.18 -12.16 18.85
C MET A 142 -19.33 -12.75 19.99
N VAL A 143 -19.68 -13.91 20.52
CA VAL A 143 -18.88 -14.61 21.54
C VAL A 143 -17.56 -15.08 20.95
N ASP A 144 -17.59 -15.72 19.79
CA ASP A 144 -16.40 -16.19 19.08
C ASP A 144 -15.46 -15.02 18.77
N MET A 145 -15.99 -13.91 18.23
CA MET A 145 -15.24 -12.68 17.97
C MET A 145 -14.59 -12.12 19.23
N LYS A 146 -15.32 -12.03 20.34
CA LYS A 146 -14.77 -11.58 21.63
C LYS A 146 -13.63 -12.49 22.08
N GLN A 147 -13.82 -13.80 22.02
CA GLN A 147 -12.81 -14.77 22.42
C GLN A 147 -11.55 -14.65 21.56
N THR A 148 -11.68 -14.57 20.23
CA THR A 148 -10.53 -14.34 19.34
C THR A 148 -9.84 -13.00 19.62
N THR A 149 -10.61 -11.95 19.93
CA THR A 149 -10.03 -10.64 20.26
C THR A 149 -9.20 -10.71 21.53
N TYR A 150 -9.69 -11.40 22.57
CA TYR A 150 -8.94 -11.61 23.81
C TYR A 150 -7.68 -12.45 23.60
N SER A 151 -7.76 -13.53 22.81
CA SER A 151 -6.58 -14.37 22.54
C SER A 151 -5.52 -13.60 21.75
N PHE A 152 -5.91 -12.82 20.73
CA PHE A 152 -4.99 -11.97 19.99
C PHE A 152 -4.36 -10.90 20.88
N LYS A 153 -5.14 -10.26 21.75
CA LYS A 153 -4.62 -9.27 22.69
C LYS A 153 -3.54 -9.88 23.59
N ASN A 154 -3.82 -11.03 24.20
CA ASN A 154 -2.86 -11.69 25.08
C ASN A 154 -1.59 -12.09 24.34
N GLN A 155 -1.70 -12.65 23.12
CA GLN A 155 -0.54 -12.99 22.30
C GLN A 155 0.34 -11.78 21.98
N LEU A 156 -0.27 -10.64 21.63
CA LEU A 156 0.46 -9.40 21.36
C LEU A 156 1.17 -8.88 22.61
N GLU A 157 0.50 -8.95 23.76
CA GLU A 157 1.06 -8.52 25.04
C GLU A 157 2.24 -9.39 25.47
N ASP A 158 2.12 -10.71 25.33
CA ASP A 158 3.21 -11.67 25.59
C ASP A 158 4.41 -11.42 24.67
N GLN A 159 4.17 -11.21 23.36
CA GLN A 159 5.23 -10.89 22.40
C GLN A 159 5.93 -9.57 22.74
N HIS A 160 5.17 -8.54 23.09
CA HIS A 160 5.72 -7.25 23.48
C HIS A 160 6.60 -7.39 24.73
N ASN A 161 6.08 -8.07 25.77
CA ASN A 161 6.79 -8.26 27.03
C ASN A 161 8.07 -9.09 26.86
N SER A 162 8.01 -10.17 26.08
CA SER A 162 9.18 -10.98 25.75
C SER A 162 10.25 -10.16 25.02
N ARG A 163 9.87 -9.41 23.97
CA ARG A 163 10.82 -8.58 23.21
C ARG A 163 11.41 -7.46 24.06
N SER A 164 10.61 -6.85 24.93
CA SER A 164 11.06 -5.83 25.88
C SER A 164 12.09 -6.39 26.86
N ALA A 165 11.83 -7.57 27.43
CA ALA A 165 12.75 -8.23 28.37
C ALA A 165 14.08 -8.61 27.70
N ASP A 166 14.04 -9.12 26.47
CA ASP A 166 15.25 -9.43 25.70
C ASP A 166 16.08 -8.18 25.40
N LEU A 167 15.41 -7.08 25.02
CA LEU A 167 16.08 -5.81 24.74
C LEU A 167 16.71 -5.22 26.01
N GLU A 168 16.00 -5.27 27.14
CA GLU A 168 16.52 -4.84 28.44
C GLU A 168 17.76 -5.65 28.85
N LYS A 169 17.72 -6.97 28.66
CA LYS A 169 18.87 -7.86 28.93
C LYS A 169 20.07 -7.50 28.06
N GLN A 170 19.85 -7.22 26.77
CA GLN A 170 20.90 -6.78 25.85
C GLN A 170 21.52 -5.45 26.29
N TYR A 171 20.70 -4.46 26.65
CA TYR A 171 21.21 -3.17 27.13
C TYR A 171 22.00 -3.29 28.42
N LYS A 172 21.49 -4.04 29.42
CA LYS A 172 22.22 -4.29 30.67
C LYS A 172 23.57 -4.97 30.42
N SER A 173 23.61 -5.97 29.54
CA SER A 173 24.85 -6.64 29.15
C SER A 173 25.84 -5.67 28.50
N ARG A 174 25.38 -4.86 27.54
CA ARG A 174 26.23 -3.89 26.84
C ARG A 174 26.77 -2.80 27.76
N ILE A 175 25.94 -2.31 28.69
CA ILE A 175 26.36 -1.36 29.73
C ILE A 175 27.47 -1.97 30.58
N SER A 176 27.31 -3.20 31.07
CA SER A 176 28.34 -3.87 31.88
C SER A 176 29.67 -4.05 31.14
N VAL A 177 29.63 -4.34 29.83
CA VAL A 177 30.85 -4.41 29.01
C VAL A 177 31.53 -3.05 28.90
N LEU A 178 30.75 -1.98 28.68
CA LEU A 178 31.28 -0.61 28.58
C LEU A 178 31.86 -0.12 29.91
N GLU A 179 31.20 -0.40 31.03
CA GLU A 179 31.70 -0.07 32.38
C GLU A 179 33.05 -0.72 32.64
N LYS A 180 33.20 -2.02 32.32
CA LYS A 180 34.48 -2.73 32.45
C LYS A 180 35.56 -2.09 31.58
N ALA A 181 35.24 -1.71 30.35
CA ALA A 181 36.18 -1.06 29.44
C ALA A 181 36.60 0.33 29.95
N ASN A 182 35.67 1.11 30.51
CA ASN A 182 35.96 2.41 31.09
C ASN A 182 36.92 2.30 32.29
N ILE A 183 36.70 1.33 33.19
CA ILE A 183 37.60 1.08 34.33
C ILE A 183 39.03 0.80 33.86
N VAL A 184 39.20 0.05 32.77
CA VAL A 184 40.53 -0.22 32.19
C VAL A 184 41.17 1.06 31.65
N LYS A 185 40.41 1.88 30.91
CA LYS A 185 40.89 3.16 30.37
C LYS A 185 41.26 4.15 31.47
N ASP A 186 40.48 4.23 32.55
CA ASP A 186 40.76 5.11 33.68
C ASP A 186 42.08 4.74 34.37
N LYS A 187 42.35 3.44 34.52
CA LYS A 187 43.64 2.97 35.04
C LYS A 187 44.80 3.38 34.14
N GLU A 188 44.64 3.29 32.81
CA GLU A 188 45.67 3.69 31.86
C GLU A 188 45.91 5.20 31.87
N ILE A 189 44.84 6.00 31.91
CA ILE A 189 44.91 7.45 32.07
C ILE A 189 45.68 7.81 33.35
N GLY A 190 45.41 7.10 34.45
CA GLY A 190 46.14 7.26 35.72
C GLY A 190 47.64 6.99 35.58
N ARG A 191 48.04 5.92 34.90
CA ARG A 191 49.46 5.60 34.64
C ARG A 191 50.14 6.68 33.79
N LEU A 192 49.51 7.05 32.67
CA LEU A 192 50.04 8.08 31.77
C LEU A 192 50.18 9.43 32.49
N SER A 193 49.22 9.80 33.33
CA SER A 193 49.26 11.02 34.14
C SER A 193 50.43 11.00 35.12
N ALA A 194 50.70 9.87 35.78
CA ALA A 194 51.83 9.72 36.68
C ALA A 194 53.19 9.84 35.95
N SER A 195 53.32 9.17 34.79
CA SER A 195 54.51 9.28 33.94
C SER A 195 54.74 10.70 33.44
N LEU A 196 53.69 11.39 32.98
CA LEU A 196 53.76 12.78 32.55
C LEU A 196 54.27 13.70 33.68
N SER A 197 53.75 13.51 34.89
CA SER A 197 54.18 14.26 36.08
C SER A 197 55.66 14.04 36.38
N ARG A 198 56.14 12.78 36.29
CA ARG A 198 57.56 12.45 36.47
C ARG A 198 58.44 13.14 35.43
N SER A 199 58.13 12.99 34.15
CA SER A 199 58.90 13.63 33.07
C SER A 199 58.89 15.15 33.16
N LYS A 200 57.79 15.76 33.62
CA LYS A 200 57.73 17.21 33.87
C LYS A 200 58.72 17.65 34.94
N ASN A 201 58.88 16.88 36.01
CA ASN A 201 59.86 17.16 37.06
C ASN A 201 61.30 16.97 36.55
N GLU A 202 61.56 15.89 35.82
CA GLU A 202 62.87 15.64 35.20
C GLU A 202 63.28 16.79 34.27
N ILE A 203 62.36 17.31 33.44
CA ILE A 203 62.61 18.47 32.58
C ILE A 203 62.97 19.71 33.41
N LYS A 204 62.30 19.92 34.55
CA LYS A 204 62.61 21.04 35.45
C LYS A 204 64.04 20.90 36.02
N ASP A 205 64.40 19.72 36.48
CA ASP A 205 65.72 19.45 37.05
C ASP A 205 66.83 19.59 36.00
N LEU A 206 66.61 19.06 34.79
CA LEU A 206 67.52 19.23 33.65
C LEU A 206 67.69 20.70 33.27
N LYS A 207 66.60 21.50 33.33
CA LYS A 207 66.67 22.94 33.06
C LYS A 207 67.52 23.67 34.11
N HIS A 208 67.44 23.27 35.38
CA HIS A 208 68.31 23.82 36.43
C HIS A 208 69.77 23.42 36.23
N ALA A 209 70.04 22.14 35.94
CA ALA A 209 71.38 21.65 35.65
C ALA A 209 72.01 22.38 34.45
N LEU A 210 71.25 22.57 33.37
CA LEU A 210 71.68 23.31 32.19
C LEU A 210 72.05 24.77 32.51
N SER A 211 71.26 25.44 33.36
CA SER A 211 71.56 26.80 33.79
C SER A 211 72.86 26.88 34.61
N SER A 212 73.12 25.87 35.45
CA SER A 212 74.36 25.77 36.22
C SER A 212 75.57 25.57 35.30
N VAL A 213 75.49 24.61 34.38
CA VAL A 213 76.53 24.35 33.38
C VAL A 213 76.83 25.61 32.55
N LYS A 214 75.78 26.31 32.10
CA LYS A 214 75.93 27.58 31.37
C LYS A 214 76.71 28.63 32.17
N ASN A 215 76.46 28.74 33.47
CA ASN A 215 77.22 29.64 34.34
C ASN A 215 78.68 29.20 34.49
N THR A 216 78.94 27.90 34.63
CA THR A 216 80.32 27.39 34.71
C THR A 216 81.12 27.63 33.44
N ILE A 217 80.51 27.44 32.26
CA ILE A 217 81.13 27.76 30.97
C ILE A 217 81.50 29.23 30.91
N LYS A 218 80.58 30.13 31.29
CA LYS A 218 80.86 31.57 31.36
C LYS A 218 82.06 31.90 32.25
N ILE A 219 82.14 31.30 33.44
CA ILE A 219 83.29 31.50 34.35
C ILE A 219 84.59 31.00 33.72
N MET A 220 84.56 29.85 33.04
CA MET A 220 85.73 29.33 32.34
C MET A 220 86.17 30.26 31.20
N ASP A 221 85.22 30.77 30.41
CA ASP A 221 85.50 31.75 29.35
C ASP A 221 86.16 33.02 29.93
N ASP A 222 85.64 33.55 31.04
CA ASP A 222 86.22 34.71 31.74
C ASP A 222 87.67 34.42 32.23
N ILE A 223 87.93 33.21 32.76
CA ILE A 223 89.26 32.78 33.19
C ILE A 223 90.22 32.63 31.99
N ILE A 224 89.76 32.03 30.90
CA ILE A 224 90.54 31.86 29.67
C ILE A 224 90.93 33.24 29.15
N PHE A 225 89.97 34.15 29.03
CA PHE A 225 90.22 35.53 28.61
C PHE A 225 91.23 36.24 29.50
N ALA A 226 91.10 36.14 30.83
CA ALA A 226 92.05 36.75 31.76
C ALA A 226 93.47 36.15 31.63
N LYS A 227 93.58 34.82 31.44
CA LYS A 227 94.86 34.15 31.20
C LYS A 227 95.48 34.57 29.88
N GLU A 228 94.69 34.71 28.82
CA GLU A 228 95.14 35.22 27.52
C GLU A 228 95.71 36.64 27.65
N GLN A 229 95.00 37.54 28.33
CA GLN A 229 95.47 38.90 28.58
C GLN A 229 96.77 38.93 29.40
N ALA A 230 96.89 38.09 30.42
CA ALA A 230 98.10 37.97 31.23
C ALA A 230 99.29 37.46 30.39
N ILE A 231 99.09 36.45 29.54
CA ILE A 231 100.11 35.94 28.61
C ILE A 231 100.60 37.05 27.68
N ILE A 232 99.68 37.80 27.07
CA ILE A 232 99.99 38.94 26.20
C ILE A 232 100.83 39.98 26.97
N THR A 233 100.40 40.35 28.17
CA THR A 233 101.11 41.34 29.02
C THR A 233 102.52 40.86 29.38
N TYR A 234 102.68 39.59 29.78
CA TYR A 234 103.99 39.02 30.06
C TYR A 234 104.87 39.02 28.81
N TYR A 235 104.33 38.60 27.66
CA TYR A 235 105.03 38.58 26.39
C TYR A 235 105.55 39.98 26.00
N ASP A 236 104.70 41.01 26.11
CA ASP A 236 105.06 42.40 25.84
C ASP A 236 106.10 42.93 26.84
N GLY A 237 105.97 42.58 28.12
CA GLY A 237 106.95 42.92 29.17
C GLY A 237 108.32 42.29 28.93
N PHE A 238 108.36 41.00 28.56
CA PHE A 238 109.60 40.31 28.17
C PHE A 238 110.24 40.98 26.96
N ARG A 239 109.45 41.35 25.95
CA ARG A 239 109.90 42.07 24.75
C ARG A 239 110.49 43.44 25.09
N SER A 240 109.95 44.13 26.10
CA SER A 240 110.45 45.43 26.57
C SER A 240 111.79 45.34 27.32
N ILE A 241 111.95 44.39 28.26
CA ILE A 241 113.15 44.28 29.13
C ILE A 241 114.38 43.77 28.36
N LYS A 242 114.17 42.83 27.43
CA LYS A 242 115.25 42.21 26.64
C LYS A 242 114.88 42.22 25.16
N SER A 243 114.73 43.42 24.59
CA SER A 243 114.50 43.60 23.15
C SER A 243 115.53 42.89 22.27
N SER A 244 116.78 42.74 22.76
CA SER A 244 117.87 42.05 22.05
C SER A 244 117.87 40.51 22.14
N TYR A 245 117.00 39.90 22.98
CA TYR A 245 116.93 38.43 23.11
C TYR A 245 115.77 37.81 22.32
N ILE A 246 114.77 38.60 21.93
CA ILE A 246 113.75 38.16 20.98
C ILE A 246 114.28 38.53 19.59
N ASP A 247 115.06 37.62 19.03
CA ASP A 247 115.55 37.76 17.68
C ASP A 247 114.40 37.48 16.70
N ASN A 248 113.72 38.55 16.28
CA ASN A 248 112.68 38.49 15.25
C ASN A 248 113.24 38.02 13.89
N THR A 249 114.54 37.79 13.80
CA THR A 249 115.19 37.20 12.64
C THR A 249 115.33 35.69 12.72
N ILE A 250 115.04 35.04 13.86
CA ILE A 250 115.08 33.57 13.99
C ILE A 250 113.67 32.98 13.86
N GLU A 251 113.52 31.96 13.02
CA GLU A 251 112.25 31.26 12.84
C GLU A 251 111.76 30.65 14.17
N PRO A 252 110.53 30.98 14.61
CA PRO A 252 109.94 30.45 15.83
C PRO A 252 109.83 28.92 15.79
N ALA A 253 110.05 28.25 16.93
CA ALA A 253 109.88 26.80 17.02
C ALA A 253 108.41 26.36 16.97
N ILE A 254 107.49 27.23 17.38
CA ILE A 254 106.05 26.97 17.43
C ILE A 254 105.35 28.25 16.99
N PHE A 255 104.43 28.12 16.04
CA PHE A 255 103.60 29.24 15.58
C PHE A 255 102.27 29.20 16.33
N TYR A 256 102.03 30.21 17.16
CA TYR A 256 100.74 30.36 17.85
C TYR A 256 99.65 30.94 16.94
N GLU A 257 100.05 31.72 15.93
CA GLU A 257 99.15 32.39 14.99
C GLU A 257 99.34 31.82 13.57
N LYS A 258 98.23 31.47 12.91
CA LYS A 258 98.26 30.86 11.57
C LYS A 258 98.90 31.78 10.53
N ASP A 259 98.70 33.08 10.67
CA ASP A 259 99.23 34.09 9.75
C ASP A 259 100.74 34.28 9.90
N ALA A 260 101.25 34.21 11.14
CA ALA A 260 102.69 34.23 11.40
C ALA A 260 103.43 33.04 10.74
N LYS A 261 102.81 31.85 10.74
CA LYS A 261 103.36 30.67 10.05
C LYS A 261 103.45 30.87 8.54
N ASN A 262 102.41 31.45 7.93
CA ASN A 262 102.39 31.72 6.50
C ASN A 262 103.45 32.78 6.10
N LEU A 263 103.64 33.80 6.94
CA LEU A 263 104.63 34.86 6.72
C LEU A 263 106.07 34.32 6.72
N TRP A 264 106.40 33.47 7.70
CA TRP A 264 107.71 32.81 7.77
C TRP A 264 107.95 31.81 6.62
N ASN A 265 106.90 31.11 6.16
CA ASN A 265 106.99 30.28 4.95
C ASN A 265 107.36 31.12 3.72
N GLY A 266 106.73 32.28 3.53
CA GLY A 266 107.04 33.19 2.42
C GLY A 266 108.50 33.67 2.47
N TRP A 267 108.96 34.16 3.62
CA TRP A 267 110.37 34.57 3.78
C TRP A 267 111.35 33.43 3.56
N HIS A 268 111.00 32.19 3.94
CA HIS A 268 111.84 31.02 3.70
C HIS A 268 111.93 30.65 2.21
N ASP A 269 110.85 30.84 1.44
CA ASP A 269 110.86 30.62 -0.01
C ASP A 269 111.64 31.73 -0.73
N ASP A 270 111.41 33.00 -0.37
CA ASP A 270 112.10 34.15 -0.97
C ASP A 270 113.62 34.13 -0.67
N ALA A 271 114.04 33.56 0.47
CA ALA A 271 115.46 33.41 0.84
C ALA A 271 116.26 32.50 -0.11
N LYS A 272 115.60 31.73 -0.99
CA LYS A 272 116.27 30.94 -2.04
C LYS A 272 116.93 31.85 -3.08
N ASP A 273 116.28 32.96 -3.41
CA ASP A 273 116.67 33.84 -4.52
C ASP A 273 117.12 35.24 -4.06
N ASP A 274 116.67 35.71 -2.88
CA ASP A 274 117.08 36.99 -2.30
C ASP A 274 118.16 36.80 -1.22
N LEU A 275 119.40 37.11 -1.60
CA LEU A 275 120.57 37.03 -0.72
C LEU A 275 120.46 37.94 0.51
N ASN A 276 119.66 39.02 0.45
CA ASN A 276 119.46 39.92 1.58
C ASN A 276 118.59 39.29 2.66
N ILE A 277 117.57 38.50 2.28
CA ILE A 277 116.70 37.80 3.22
C ILE A 277 117.51 36.71 3.95
N ARG A 278 118.36 35.98 3.23
CA ARG A 278 119.22 34.92 3.79
C ARG A 278 120.29 35.42 4.77
N LYS A 279 120.71 36.69 4.65
CA LYS A 279 121.60 37.36 5.61
C LYS A 279 120.86 37.92 6.81
N LYS A 280 119.59 38.31 6.60
CA LYS A 280 118.79 39.00 7.60
C LYS A 280 118.03 38.04 8.51
N TYR A 281 117.67 36.85 8.07
CA TYR A 281 116.87 35.88 8.82
C TYR A 281 117.54 34.49 8.94
N THR A 282 117.44 33.88 10.11
CA THR A 282 117.89 32.53 10.45
C THR A 282 116.71 31.57 10.46
N PHE A 283 116.61 30.75 9.42
CA PHE A 283 115.58 29.72 9.28
C PHE A 283 116.00 28.44 10.00
N ARG A 284 115.02 27.72 10.57
CA ARG A 284 115.28 26.40 11.18
C ARG A 284 115.22 25.33 10.10
N THR A 285 116.13 24.37 10.17
CA THR A 285 116.13 23.23 9.26
C THR A 285 114.86 22.41 9.48
N ARG A 286 113.98 22.37 8.49
CA ARG A 286 112.79 21.51 8.51
C ARG A 286 113.26 20.07 8.41
N VAL A 287 112.93 19.28 9.43
CA VAL A 287 113.03 17.81 9.41
C VAL A 287 111.76 17.27 8.76
#